data_AF-A0A2P8KP24-F1
#
_entry.id   AF-A0A2P8KP24-F1
#
_cell.length_a   1.000
_cell.length_b   1.000
_cell.length_c   1.000
_cell.angle_alpha   90.00
_cell.angle_beta   90.00
_cell.angle_gamma   90.00
#
_symmetry.space_group_name_H-M   'P 1'
#
loop_
_entity.id
_entity.type
_entity.pdbx_description
1 polymer ?
#
loop_
_entity_poly.entity_id
_entity_poly.type
_entity_poly.pdbx_seq_one_letter_code
_entity_poly.pdbx_strand_id
1 'polypeptide(L)'
;MTLSIDSSGPQNEPVRLIGIGSKAATFIQQLCGNAPDPLAPLLVDHSAWMEADGRPGGVDFTSVVFLFVVIGADATKKEVGDAALLAWRAHLNAVSTIGVFLVGEGESGTLARPTRVSNSARESEEALRQLVDGCIDLEPSQVTDGLESLRWLCTTLRGLAREGVLILEPAWDLNDVLEVLDLPGAALSLATRTVGEGLPISLAVAQALDDLEDSGIELESANGILLVLWQSTKWRLTVQEVQRASRCAASALGQGGLHLVLTARAGKLWEGVGACATVVVSRQRSFPKLERPI
;
A
#
# COMPACT_ATOMS: atom_id res chain seq x y z
N MET A 1 -23.32 -26.43 -26.13
CA MET A 1 -22.38 -27.08 -25.21
C MET A 1 -21.77 -25.99 -24.37
N THR A 2 -22.32 -25.83 -23.16
CA THR A 2 -21.91 -24.80 -22.20
C THR A 2 -20.69 -25.34 -21.48
N LEU A 3 -19.53 -24.71 -21.67
CA LEU A 3 -18.33 -25.03 -20.91
C LEU A 3 -18.50 -24.47 -19.50
N SER A 4 -18.86 -25.34 -18.57
CA SER A 4 -18.70 -25.12 -17.14
C SER A 4 -17.19 -25.08 -16.87
N ILE A 5 -16.65 -23.90 -16.60
CA ILE A 5 -15.29 -23.77 -16.09
C ILE A 5 -15.40 -24.00 -14.59
N ASP A 6 -14.94 -25.16 -14.13
CA ASP A 6 -14.74 -25.45 -12.71
C ASP A 6 -13.78 -24.41 -12.13
N SER A 7 -14.31 -23.54 -11.27
CA SER A 7 -13.59 -22.45 -10.60
C SER A 7 -12.84 -22.91 -9.35
N SER A 8 -12.25 -24.11 -9.37
CA SER A 8 -11.68 -24.78 -8.20
C SER A 8 -10.17 -25.03 -8.29
N GLY A 9 -9.43 -24.17 -8.99
CA GLY A 9 -7.98 -24.04 -8.78
C GLY A 9 -7.68 -23.31 -7.47
N PRO A 10 -6.49 -23.49 -6.85
CA PRO A 10 -6.08 -22.63 -5.75
C PRO A 10 -6.12 -21.18 -6.25
N GLN A 11 -7.02 -20.38 -5.69
CA GLN A 11 -7.15 -18.98 -6.05
C GLN A 11 -5.87 -18.28 -5.60
N ASN A 12 -4.99 -17.96 -6.55
CA ASN A 12 -3.72 -17.29 -6.28
C ASN A 12 -3.98 -16.00 -5.49
N GLU A 13 -3.34 -15.88 -4.33
CA GLU A 13 -3.47 -14.75 -3.41
C GLU A 13 -2.17 -13.94 -3.44
N PRO A 14 -1.97 -13.04 -4.43
CA PRO A 14 -0.69 -12.35 -4.62
C PRO A 14 -0.37 -11.33 -3.53
N VAL A 15 -1.34 -10.96 -2.70
CA VAL A 15 -1.17 -9.99 -1.63
C VAL A 15 -1.85 -10.48 -0.38
N ARG A 16 -1.11 -10.47 0.72
CA ARG A 16 -1.61 -10.76 2.07
C ARG A 16 -1.36 -9.57 2.99
N LEU A 17 -2.24 -9.36 3.96
CA LEU A 17 -2.15 -8.29 4.93
C LEU A 17 -2.29 -8.85 6.36
N ILE A 18 -1.37 -8.54 7.26
CA ILE A 18 -1.36 -9.09 8.62
C ILE A 18 -1.23 -7.95 9.63
N GLY A 19 -2.10 -7.93 10.64
CA GLY A 19 -2.10 -6.92 11.69
C GLY A 19 -1.45 -7.42 12.96
N ILE A 20 -0.58 -6.60 13.53
CA ILE A 20 0.21 -6.88 14.73
C ILE A 20 -0.14 -5.84 15.80
N GLY A 21 -0.74 -6.29 16.90
CA GLY A 21 -1.28 -5.43 17.95
C GLY A 21 -2.77 -5.07 17.76
N SER A 22 -3.42 -4.55 18.79
CA SER A 22 -4.87 -4.31 18.79
C SER A 22 -5.28 -3.10 17.93
N LYS A 23 -4.41 -2.07 17.82
CA LYS A 23 -4.68 -0.95 16.91
C LYS A 23 -4.56 -1.37 15.45
N ALA A 24 -3.60 -2.23 15.11
CA ALA A 24 -3.51 -2.81 13.76
C ALA A 24 -4.75 -3.64 13.44
N ALA A 25 -5.22 -4.46 14.39
CA ALA A 25 -6.45 -5.22 14.22
C ALA A 25 -7.65 -4.32 13.89
N THR A 26 -7.81 -3.23 14.63
CA THR A 26 -8.89 -2.25 14.41
C THR A 26 -8.73 -1.53 13.06
N PHE A 27 -7.51 -1.16 12.71
CA PHE A 27 -7.18 -0.56 11.41
C PHE A 27 -7.58 -1.46 10.25
N ILE A 28 -7.24 -2.76 10.33
CA ILE A 28 -7.62 -3.75 9.31
C ILE A 28 -9.13 -3.92 9.24
N GLN A 29 -9.81 -4.00 10.39
CA GLN A 29 -11.27 -4.08 10.43
C GLN A 29 -11.91 -2.86 9.74
N GLN A 30 -11.38 -1.65 9.95
CA GLN A 30 -11.84 -0.43 9.28
C GLN A 30 -11.52 -0.43 7.78
N LEU A 31 -10.35 -0.93 7.38
CA LEU A 31 -9.97 -1.10 5.99
C LEU A 31 -11.00 -1.96 5.24
N CYS A 32 -11.58 -2.95 5.91
CA CYS A 32 -12.61 -3.83 5.33
C CYS A 32 -14.03 -3.25 5.43
N GLY A 33 -14.43 -2.89 6.65
CA GLY A 33 -15.84 -2.67 6.99
C GLY A 33 -16.46 -1.45 6.31
N ASN A 34 -15.64 -0.45 5.96
CA ASN A 34 -16.08 0.81 5.36
C ASN A 34 -15.57 0.97 3.92
N ALA A 35 -15.26 -0.14 3.23
CA ALA A 35 -14.82 -0.08 1.86
C ALA A 35 -15.95 0.39 0.93
N PRO A 36 -15.66 1.27 -0.05
CA PRO A 36 -16.66 1.65 -1.04
C PRO A 36 -17.05 0.43 -1.89
N ASP A 37 -18.29 0.41 -2.38
CA ASP A 37 -18.88 -0.68 -3.18
C ASP A 37 -18.01 -1.27 -4.31
N PRO A 38 -17.17 -0.52 -5.05
CA PRO A 38 -16.24 -1.11 -6.01
C PRO A 38 -15.18 -2.03 -5.38
N LEU A 39 -14.77 -1.77 -4.13
CA LEU A 39 -13.72 -2.50 -3.43
C LEU A 39 -14.25 -3.53 -2.44
N ALA A 40 -15.40 -3.26 -1.80
CA ALA A 40 -15.94 -4.10 -0.75
C ALA A 40 -16.06 -5.59 -1.13
N PRO A 41 -16.54 -5.98 -2.33
CA PRO A 41 -16.55 -7.38 -2.74
C PRO A 41 -15.14 -7.99 -2.81
N LEU A 42 -14.18 -7.26 -3.36
CA LEU A 42 -12.80 -7.73 -3.54
C LEU A 42 -12.05 -7.92 -2.22
N LEU A 43 -12.43 -7.14 -1.20
CA LEU A 43 -11.87 -7.22 0.14
C LEU A 43 -12.48 -8.35 0.98
N VAL A 44 -13.74 -8.72 0.74
CA VAL A 44 -14.47 -9.73 1.53
C VAL A 44 -14.45 -11.13 0.90
N ASP A 45 -14.11 -11.25 -0.39
CA ASP A 45 -14.10 -12.51 -1.15
C ASP A 45 -13.14 -13.59 -0.61
N HIS A 46 -12.22 -13.24 0.30
CA HIS A 46 -11.41 -14.21 1.04
C HIS A 46 -11.30 -13.77 2.50
N SER A 47 -11.44 -14.69 3.44
CA SER A 47 -11.19 -14.41 4.86
C SER A 47 -9.73 -14.68 5.25
N ALA A 48 -8.99 -15.45 4.45
CA ALA A 48 -7.62 -15.89 4.77
C ALA A 48 -6.50 -14.87 4.47
N TRP A 49 -6.82 -13.77 3.80
CA TRP A 49 -5.81 -12.77 3.41
C TRP A 49 -5.58 -11.67 4.43
N MET A 50 -6.39 -11.66 5.51
CA MET A 50 -6.28 -10.70 6.61
C MET A 50 -6.31 -11.38 7.96
N GLU A 51 -5.18 -11.35 8.64
CA GLU A 51 -5.06 -11.85 10.00
C GLU A 51 -5.00 -10.66 10.95
N ALA A 52 -6.14 -10.33 11.57
CA ALA A 52 -6.25 -9.24 12.54
C ALA A 52 -6.02 -9.70 14.00
N ASP A 53 -5.74 -10.99 14.23
CA ASP A 53 -5.57 -11.54 15.57
C ASP A 53 -4.11 -11.60 16.05
N GLY A 54 -3.17 -11.06 15.25
CA GLY A 54 -1.76 -10.93 15.62
C GLY A 54 -1.03 -12.26 15.75
N ARG A 55 -1.53 -13.35 15.15
CA ARG A 55 -0.89 -14.67 15.20
C ARG A 55 -0.24 -15.00 13.87
N PRO A 56 1.06 -14.72 13.66
CA PRO A 56 1.77 -15.04 12.41
C PRO A 56 2.04 -16.56 12.22
N GLY A 57 1.36 -17.41 12.99
CA GLY A 57 1.55 -18.85 13.00
C GLY A 57 0.85 -19.50 11.82
N GLY A 58 1.64 -19.93 10.82
CA GLY A 58 1.14 -20.79 9.74
C GLY A 58 0.84 -20.09 8.41
N VAL A 59 1.31 -18.84 8.21
CA VAL A 59 1.18 -18.14 6.92
C VAL A 59 1.81 -18.98 5.81
N ASP A 60 0.98 -19.38 4.86
CA ASP A 60 1.38 -20.02 3.61
C ASP A 60 1.76 -18.94 2.60
N PHE A 61 3.02 -18.91 2.17
CA PHE A 61 3.53 -17.96 1.19
C PHE A 61 3.33 -18.41 -0.26
N THR A 62 2.75 -19.59 -0.47
CA THR A 62 2.45 -20.10 -1.82
C THR A 62 1.58 -19.09 -2.57
N SER A 63 2.09 -18.61 -3.71
CA SER A 63 1.45 -17.60 -4.56
C SER A 63 1.37 -16.17 -4.02
N VAL A 64 1.96 -15.86 -2.85
CA VAL A 64 2.05 -14.50 -2.31
C VAL A 64 3.24 -13.78 -2.93
N VAL A 65 3.05 -12.53 -3.37
CA VAL A 65 4.10 -11.67 -3.91
C VAL A 65 4.37 -10.50 -2.97
N PHE A 66 3.30 -9.90 -2.42
CA PHE A 66 3.37 -8.83 -1.45
C PHE A 66 2.80 -9.26 -0.09
N LEU A 67 3.55 -9.00 0.97
CA LEU A 67 3.07 -9.10 2.35
C LEU A 67 3.03 -7.71 2.98
N PHE A 68 1.85 -7.22 3.29
CA PHE A 68 1.66 -6.03 4.11
C PHE A 68 1.61 -6.43 5.58
N VAL A 69 2.47 -5.86 6.41
CA VAL A 69 2.46 -6.07 7.86
C VAL A 69 2.08 -4.75 8.51
N VAL A 70 0.90 -4.66 9.10
CA VAL A 70 0.43 -3.47 9.83
C VAL A 70 0.85 -3.60 11.29
N ILE A 71 1.69 -2.67 11.76
CA ILE A 71 2.20 -2.63 13.13
C ILE A 71 1.47 -1.52 13.88
N GLY A 72 0.70 -1.90 14.89
CA GLY A 72 -0.02 -0.95 15.73
C GLY A 72 0.93 -0.21 16.67
N ALA A 73 0.61 1.06 16.99
CA ALA A 73 1.35 1.84 17.99
C ALA A 73 1.36 1.18 19.40
N ASP A 74 0.51 0.18 19.62
CA ASP A 74 0.37 -0.58 20.85
C ASP A 74 1.09 -1.95 20.81
N ALA A 75 1.78 -2.28 19.71
CA ALA A 75 2.47 -3.55 19.55
C ALA A 75 3.53 -3.74 20.64
N THR A 76 3.48 -4.89 21.32
CA THR A 76 4.47 -5.29 22.32
C THR A 76 5.77 -5.72 21.66
N LYS A 77 6.88 -5.72 22.42
CA LYS A 77 8.19 -6.21 21.93
C LYS A 77 8.11 -7.63 21.36
N LYS A 78 7.30 -8.50 21.98
CA LYS A 78 7.11 -9.87 21.49
C LYS A 78 6.43 -9.85 20.12
N GLU A 79 5.34 -9.09 19.97
CA GLU A 79 4.61 -8.97 18.71
C GLU A 79 5.46 -8.36 17.59
N VAL A 80 6.29 -7.36 17.90
CA VAL A 80 7.29 -6.82 16.94
C VAL A 80 8.33 -7.89 16.56
N GLY A 81 8.80 -8.69 17.51
CA GLY A 81 9.69 -9.82 17.24
C GLY A 81 9.04 -10.90 16.36
N ASP A 82 7.76 -11.18 16.61
CA ASP A 82 6.97 -12.12 15.80
C ASP A 82 6.76 -11.58 14.37
N ALA A 83 6.56 -10.26 14.21
CA ALA A 83 6.52 -9.57 12.92
C ALA A 83 7.87 -9.61 12.19
N ALA A 84 8.98 -9.45 12.90
CA ALA A 84 10.33 -9.56 12.33
C ALA A 84 10.62 -10.98 11.84
N LEU A 85 10.22 -12.00 12.61
CA LEU A 85 10.31 -13.40 12.19
C LEU A 85 9.46 -13.67 10.94
N LEU A 86 8.26 -13.07 10.87
CA LEU A 86 7.39 -13.18 9.70
C LEU A 86 8.02 -12.54 8.46
N ALA A 87 8.53 -11.31 8.56
CA ALA A 87 9.22 -10.61 7.46
C ALA A 87 10.45 -11.40 6.98
N TRP A 88 11.24 -11.94 7.91
CA TRP A 88 12.37 -12.81 7.57
C TRP A 88 11.94 -14.07 6.81
N ARG A 89 10.86 -14.73 7.25
CA ARG A 89 10.31 -15.90 6.53
C ARG A 89 9.78 -15.53 5.15
N ALA A 90 9.12 -14.38 5.02
CA ALA A 90 8.65 -13.87 3.73
C ALA A 90 9.83 -13.65 2.76
N HIS A 91 10.90 -13.01 3.24
CA HIS A 91 12.14 -12.82 2.47
C HIS A 91 12.74 -14.16 2.00
N LEU A 92 12.81 -15.17 2.87
CA LEU A 92 13.29 -16.52 2.49
C LEU A 92 12.42 -17.20 1.42
N ASN A 93 11.17 -16.78 1.24
CA ASN A 93 10.25 -17.26 0.22
C ASN A 93 10.13 -16.28 -0.97
N ALA A 94 11.04 -15.31 -1.09
CA ALA A 94 11.04 -14.27 -2.13
C ALA A 94 9.75 -13.44 -2.19
N VAL A 95 9.11 -13.23 -1.03
CA VAL A 95 7.93 -12.36 -0.89
C VAL A 95 8.37 -10.98 -0.44
N SER A 96 7.92 -9.94 -1.16
CA SER A 96 8.23 -8.56 -0.85
C SER A 96 7.38 -8.08 0.33
N THR A 97 8.01 -7.59 1.40
CA THR A 97 7.33 -7.18 2.63
C THR A 97 7.26 -5.66 2.75
N ILE A 98 6.05 -5.13 2.95
CA ILE A 98 5.81 -3.72 3.22
C ILE A 98 5.28 -3.57 4.65
N GLY A 99 6.05 -2.94 5.52
CA GLY A 99 5.62 -2.57 6.86
C GLY A 99 4.77 -1.30 6.84
N VAL A 100 3.59 -1.33 7.46
CA VAL A 100 2.72 -0.16 7.69
C VAL A 100 2.72 0.13 9.18
N PHE A 101 3.39 1.20 9.59
CA PHE A 101 3.58 1.55 10.99
C PHE A 101 2.60 2.64 11.41
N LEU A 102 1.73 2.33 12.37
CA LEU A 102 0.81 3.30 12.95
C LEU A 102 1.57 4.04 14.06
N VAL A 103 1.88 5.32 13.85
CA VAL A 103 2.64 6.13 14.81
C VAL A 103 1.74 6.59 15.95
N GLY A 104 2.24 6.55 17.20
CA GLY A 104 1.47 6.98 18.37
C GLY A 104 1.40 8.50 18.53
N GLU A 105 0.34 9.02 19.17
CA GLU A 105 0.09 10.46 19.45
C GLU A 105 1.14 11.17 20.34
N GLY A 106 2.25 10.50 20.69
CA GLY A 106 3.31 11.06 21.53
C GLY A 106 4.71 11.04 20.91
N GLU A 107 4.85 10.58 19.67
CA GLU A 107 6.16 10.45 19.02
C GLU A 107 6.51 11.64 18.09
N SER A 108 5.51 12.35 17.57
CA SER A 108 5.69 13.61 16.84
C SER A 108 5.73 14.79 17.82
N GLY A 109 6.94 15.09 18.30
CA GLY A 109 7.40 16.24 19.09
C GLY A 109 6.38 17.27 19.63
N THR A 110 6.04 17.18 20.92
CA THR A 110 6.14 18.26 21.94
C THR A 110 5.57 17.77 23.29
N LEU A 111 6.42 17.73 24.33
CA LEU A 111 6.11 17.78 25.78
C LEU A 111 4.86 17.04 26.34
N ALA A 112 4.38 15.97 25.69
CA ALA A 112 3.38 15.10 26.26
C ALA A 112 4.05 13.93 27.00
N ARG A 113 3.61 13.71 28.24
CA ARG A 113 4.09 12.72 29.21
C ARG A 113 4.44 11.38 28.54
N PRO A 114 5.68 10.87 28.65
CA PRO A 114 6.07 9.66 27.94
C PRO A 114 5.37 8.47 28.60
N THR A 115 4.34 7.95 27.96
CA THR A 115 3.98 6.54 28.15
C THR A 115 5.20 5.78 27.64
N ARG A 116 6.03 5.28 28.56
CA ARG A 116 7.33 4.65 28.30
C ARG A 116 7.19 3.53 27.27
N VAL A 117 7.31 3.83 25.99
CA VAL A 117 7.86 2.89 25.02
C VAL A 117 9.31 2.72 25.48
N SER A 118 9.62 1.57 26.07
CA SER A 118 10.99 1.29 26.51
C SER A 118 11.93 1.47 25.32
N ASN A 119 13.13 2.02 25.51
CA ASN A 119 14.14 2.15 24.44
C ASN A 119 14.32 0.84 23.65
N SER A 120 14.18 -0.30 24.33
CA SER A 120 14.26 -1.63 23.72
C SER A 120 13.13 -2.00 22.75
N ALA A 121 11.94 -1.39 22.86
CA ALA A 121 10.84 -1.60 21.93
C ALA A 121 11.06 -0.78 20.65
N ARG A 122 11.55 0.46 20.79
CA ARG A 122 11.99 1.30 19.66
C ARG A 122 13.12 0.65 18.86
N GLU A 123 14.12 0.10 19.55
CA GLU A 123 15.20 -0.67 18.90
C GLU A 123 14.68 -1.87 18.12
N SER A 124 13.65 -2.55 18.62
CA SER A 124 13.07 -3.72 17.96
C SER A 124 12.24 -3.33 16.74
N GLU A 125 11.52 -2.20 16.79
CA GLU A 125 10.78 -1.67 15.66
C GLU A 125 11.72 -1.15 14.57
N GLU A 126 12.80 -0.47 14.93
CA GLU A 126 13.82 -0.03 13.98
C GLU A 126 14.49 -1.23 13.29
N ALA A 127 14.77 -2.30 14.02
CA ALA A 127 15.26 -3.55 13.42
C ALA A 127 14.24 -4.16 12.44
N LEU A 128 12.94 -4.11 12.76
CA LEU A 128 11.88 -4.53 11.83
C LEU A 128 11.83 -3.65 10.58
N ARG A 129 11.96 -2.32 10.73
CA ARG A 129 12.02 -1.36 9.61
C ARG A 129 13.19 -1.61 8.67
N GLN A 130 14.30 -2.17 9.17
CA GLN A 130 15.44 -2.58 8.36
C GLN A 130 15.23 -3.95 7.68
N LEU A 131 14.32 -4.78 8.19
CA LEU A 131 14.00 -6.11 7.67
C LEU A 131 12.97 -6.09 6.55
N VAL A 132 12.07 -5.10 6.52
CA VAL A 132 11.03 -4.98 5.50
C VAL A 132 11.53 -4.25 4.26
N ASP A 133 11.08 -4.69 3.09
CA ASP A 133 11.47 -4.13 1.80
C ASP A 133 10.86 -2.73 1.59
N GLY A 134 9.64 -2.48 2.06
CA GLY A 134 8.90 -1.19 2.01
C GLY A 134 8.46 -0.71 3.41
N CYS A 135 8.41 0.60 3.65
CA CYS A 135 7.85 1.17 4.89
C CYS A 135 6.83 2.26 4.56
N ILE A 136 5.68 2.23 5.22
CA ILE A 136 4.66 3.29 5.21
C ILE A 136 4.48 3.71 6.66
N ASP A 137 4.73 4.98 6.94
CA ASP A 137 4.44 5.57 8.25
C ASP A 137 3.13 6.34 8.18
N LEU A 138 2.20 6.03 9.08
CA LEU A 138 0.92 6.71 9.19
C LEU A 138 0.85 7.45 10.53
N GLU A 139 0.99 8.76 10.49
CA GLU A 139 0.74 9.61 11.65
C GLU A 139 -0.75 9.63 12.02
N PRO A 140 -1.13 9.90 13.29
CA PRO A 140 -2.53 9.94 13.71
C PRO A 140 -3.43 10.84 12.85
N SER A 141 -2.91 11.96 12.35
CA SER A 141 -3.61 12.88 11.45
C SER A 141 -3.88 12.29 10.06
N GLN A 142 -3.06 11.33 9.64
CA GLN A 142 -3.06 10.74 8.29
C GLN A 142 -3.73 9.36 8.25
N VAL A 143 -4.07 8.76 9.40
CA VAL A 143 -4.59 7.38 9.47
C VAL A 143 -5.78 7.16 8.54
N THR A 144 -6.72 8.11 8.45
CA THR A 144 -7.91 7.99 7.59
C THR A 144 -7.55 7.98 6.11
N ASP A 145 -6.74 8.95 5.67
CA ASP A 145 -6.36 9.10 4.26
C ASP A 145 -5.40 7.98 3.82
N GLY A 146 -4.50 7.58 4.72
CA GLY A 146 -3.61 6.44 4.53
C GLY A 146 -4.36 5.11 4.46
N LEU A 147 -5.40 4.93 5.27
CA LEU A 147 -6.28 3.76 5.21
C LEU A 147 -7.02 3.69 3.87
N GLU A 148 -7.54 4.82 3.38
CA GLU A 148 -8.19 4.87 2.07
C GLU A 148 -7.19 4.53 0.95
N SER A 149 -6.00 5.12 0.98
CA SER A 149 -4.97 4.87 -0.02
C SER A 149 -4.47 3.43 -0.04
N LEU A 150 -4.24 2.84 1.13
CA LEU A 150 -3.89 1.43 1.28
C LEU A 150 -5.01 0.52 0.77
N ARG A 151 -6.27 0.88 1.00
CA ARG A 151 -7.41 0.12 0.50
C ARG A 151 -7.39 0.03 -1.02
N TRP A 152 -7.17 1.15 -1.72
CA TRP A 152 -7.08 1.18 -3.18
C TRP A 152 -5.86 0.43 -3.69
N LEU A 153 -4.69 0.64 -3.09
CA LEU A 153 -3.44 -0.03 -3.48
C LEU A 153 -3.55 -1.55 -3.33
N CYS A 154 -3.85 -2.04 -2.12
CA CYS A 154 -3.92 -3.48 -1.82
C CYS A 154 -4.97 -4.18 -2.70
N THR A 155 -6.14 -3.57 -2.90
CA THR A 155 -7.18 -4.15 -3.75
C THR A 155 -6.74 -4.25 -5.21
N THR A 156 -6.03 -3.24 -5.71
CA THR A 156 -5.51 -3.24 -7.08
C THR A 156 -4.47 -4.32 -7.28
N LEU A 157 -3.47 -4.39 -6.38
CA LEU A 157 -2.42 -5.40 -6.44
C LEU A 157 -2.98 -6.83 -6.37
N ARG A 158 -4.04 -7.05 -5.58
CA ARG A 158 -4.79 -8.33 -5.57
C ARG A 158 -5.52 -8.59 -6.87
N GLY A 159 -6.13 -7.55 -7.43
CA GLY A 159 -6.83 -7.60 -8.70
C GLY A 159 -5.92 -7.84 -9.91
N LEU A 160 -4.63 -7.51 -9.84
CA LEU A 160 -3.67 -7.77 -10.94
C LEU A 160 -3.56 -9.25 -11.30
N ALA A 161 -3.75 -10.16 -10.33
CA ALA A 161 -3.77 -11.60 -10.59
C ALA A 161 -5.13 -12.13 -11.10
N ARG A 162 -6.17 -11.28 -11.16
CA ARG A 162 -7.53 -11.62 -11.60
C ARG A 162 -7.84 -11.00 -12.97
N GLU A 163 -8.72 -11.63 -13.74
CA GLU A 163 -9.22 -11.06 -15.01
C GLU A 163 -9.94 -9.72 -14.75
N GLY A 164 -9.51 -8.64 -15.42
CA GLY A 164 -10.22 -7.35 -15.41
C GLY A 164 -9.46 -6.15 -14.83
N VAL A 165 -8.31 -6.36 -14.19
CA VAL A 165 -7.32 -5.29 -13.96
C VAL A 165 -6.34 -5.31 -15.13
N LEU A 166 -6.16 -4.16 -15.78
CA LEU A 166 -5.31 -4.02 -16.96
C LEU A 166 -4.07 -3.21 -16.56
N ILE A 167 -2.91 -3.85 -16.68
CA ILE A 167 -1.68 -3.10 -16.89
C ILE A 167 -1.72 -2.67 -18.35
N LEU A 168 -1.96 -1.38 -18.60
CA LEU A 168 -2.19 -0.88 -19.96
C LEU A 168 -0.92 -0.82 -20.81
N GLU A 169 0.23 -1.05 -20.19
CA GLU A 169 1.49 -1.19 -20.91
C GLU A 169 1.76 -2.68 -21.18
N PRO A 170 1.88 -3.10 -22.46
CA PRO A 170 2.17 -4.49 -22.78
C PRO A 170 3.52 -4.91 -22.18
N ALA A 171 3.56 -6.10 -21.58
CA ALA A 171 4.73 -6.77 -20.99
C ALA A 171 5.08 -6.47 -19.52
N TRP A 172 4.33 -5.62 -18.83
CA TRP A 172 4.60 -5.33 -17.42
C TRP A 172 3.97 -6.38 -16.47
N ASP A 173 4.68 -6.76 -15.42
CA ASP A 173 4.31 -7.72 -14.38
C ASP A 173 4.46 -7.12 -12.95
N LEU A 174 4.33 -7.96 -11.91
CA LEU A 174 4.43 -7.50 -10.52
C LEU A 174 5.87 -7.11 -10.12
N ASN A 175 6.90 -7.59 -10.82
CA ASN A 175 8.29 -7.22 -10.55
C ASN A 175 8.55 -5.76 -10.94
N ASP A 176 7.90 -5.26 -11.99
CA ASP A 176 8.05 -3.86 -12.36
C ASP A 176 7.45 -2.92 -11.30
N VAL A 177 6.44 -3.38 -10.55
CA VAL A 177 5.94 -2.64 -9.38
C VAL A 177 7.03 -2.54 -8.31
N LEU A 178 7.81 -3.60 -8.10
CA LEU A 178 8.95 -3.59 -7.16
C LEU A 178 10.04 -2.63 -7.63
N GLU A 179 10.34 -2.63 -8.94
CA GLU A 179 11.35 -1.75 -9.54
C GLU A 179 10.95 -0.27 -9.42
N VAL A 180 9.71 0.09 -9.80
CA VAL A 180 9.23 1.48 -9.70
C VAL A 180 9.14 1.96 -8.26
N LEU A 181 8.81 1.07 -7.32
CA LEU A 181 8.81 1.40 -5.90
C LEU A 181 10.21 1.33 -5.27
N ASP A 182 11.26 1.02 -6.02
CA ASP A 182 12.65 0.88 -5.52
C ASP A 182 12.74 0.00 -4.26
N LEU A 183 12.08 -1.16 -4.32
CA LEU A 183 12.10 -2.15 -3.25
C LEU A 183 13.25 -3.13 -3.48
N PRO A 184 14.05 -3.47 -2.46
CA PRO A 184 13.93 -3.09 -1.05
C PRO A 184 14.61 -1.75 -0.69
N GLY A 185 14.15 -1.13 0.40
CA GLY A 185 14.77 0.05 1.02
C GLY A 185 13.97 1.34 0.91
N ALA A 186 12.73 1.28 0.39
CA ALA A 186 11.92 2.47 0.13
C ALA A 186 11.05 2.92 1.32
N ALA A 187 11.01 4.21 1.57
CA ALA A 187 9.94 4.87 2.32
C ALA A 187 8.83 5.24 1.32
N LEU A 188 7.62 4.78 1.61
CA LEU A 188 6.46 4.92 0.75
C LEU A 188 5.47 5.90 1.36
N SER A 189 4.99 6.83 0.55
CA SER A 189 3.96 7.81 0.91
C SER A 189 2.81 7.72 -0.08
N LEU A 190 1.57 7.80 0.41
CA LEU A 190 0.38 7.53 -0.40
C LEU A 190 -0.65 8.64 -0.27
N ALA A 191 -1.31 8.97 -1.37
CA ALA A 191 -2.47 9.85 -1.39
C ALA A 191 -3.50 9.37 -2.40
N THR A 192 -4.78 9.55 -2.08
CA THR A 192 -5.90 9.17 -2.94
C THR A 192 -6.84 10.34 -3.15
N ARG A 193 -7.22 10.57 -4.40
CA ARG A 193 -8.24 11.55 -4.79
C ARG A 193 -9.24 10.95 -5.77
N THR A 194 -10.47 11.42 -5.67
CA THR A 194 -11.57 11.05 -6.58
C THR A 194 -12.00 12.26 -7.40
N VAL A 195 -12.50 12.00 -8.60
CA VAL A 195 -13.10 13.01 -9.47
C VAL A 195 -14.51 12.58 -9.87
N GLY A 196 -15.41 13.57 -9.98
CA GLY A 196 -16.77 13.36 -10.44
C GLY A 196 -16.86 12.91 -11.91
N GLU A 197 -18.04 12.44 -12.31
CA GLU A 197 -18.31 12.04 -13.70
C GLU A 197 -18.01 13.21 -14.68
N GLY A 198 -17.31 12.92 -15.77
CA GLY A 198 -16.97 13.90 -16.81
C GLY A 198 -15.75 14.78 -16.52
N LEU A 199 -15.17 14.71 -15.31
CA LEU A 199 -13.92 15.39 -14.99
C LEU A 199 -12.70 14.52 -15.36
N PRO A 200 -11.59 15.12 -15.81
CA PRO A 200 -10.40 14.36 -16.21
C PRO A 200 -9.70 13.76 -15.00
N ILE A 201 -9.29 12.49 -15.09
CA ILE A 201 -8.55 11.78 -14.02
C ILE A 201 -7.22 12.46 -13.65
N SER A 202 -6.60 13.19 -14.59
CA SER A 202 -5.38 13.96 -14.31
C SER A 202 -5.56 15.02 -13.22
N LEU A 203 -6.80 15.48 -12.98
CA LEU A 203 -7.11 16.37 -11.86
C LEU A 203 -6.94 15.67 -10.52
N ALA A 204 -7.43 14.42 -10.39
CA ALA A 204 -7.22 13.64 -9.17
C ALA A 204 -5.74 13.34 -8.93
N VAL A 205 -4.99 13.03 -10.00
CA VAL A 205 -3.55 12.80 -9.91
C VAL A 205 -2.82 14.04 -9.44
N ALA A 206 -3.10 15.21 -10.04
CA ALA A 206 -2.49 16.47 -9.62
C ALA A 206 -2.78 16.78 -8.15
N GLN A 207 -4.04 16.69 -7.73
CA GLN A 207 -4.42 16.92 -6.34
C GLN A 207 -3.75 15.95 -5.37
N ALA A 208 -3.62 14.67 -5.72
CA ALA A 208 -2.94 13.70 -4.87
C ALA A 208 -1.43 13.95 -4.79
N LEU A 209 -0.81 14.47 -5.85
CA LEU A 209 0.60 14.92 -5.81
C LEU A 209 0.74 16.16 -4.92
N ASP A 210 -0.15 17.14 -5.08
CA ASP A 210 -0.18 18.36 -4.25
C ASP A 210 -0.33 18.01 -2.76
N ASP A 211 -1.21 17.05 -2.41
CA ASP A 211 -1.38 16.60 -1.02
C ASP A 211 -0.10 15.99 -0.41
N LEU A 212 0.69 15.30 -1.24
CA LEU A 212 1.95 14.70 -0.83
C LEU A 212 3.00 15.80 -0.61
N GLU A 213 3.08 16.79 -1.50
CA GLU A 213 3.95 17.95 -1.33
C GLU A 213 3.58 18.77 -0.09
N ASP A 214 2.29 19.01 0.13
CA ASP A 214 1.74 19.68 1.32
C ASP A 214 2.06 18.90 2.61
N SER A 215 2.20 17.58 2.51
CA SER A 215 2.65 16.70 3.59
C SER A 215 4.19 16.66 3.75
N GLY A 216 4.92 17.48 2.99
CA GLY A 216 6.38 17.60 3.06
C GLY A 216 7.16 16.57 2.24
N ILE A 217 6.52 15.91 1.28
CA ILE A 217 7.18 14.94 0.39
C ILE A 217 7.82 15.69 -0.78
N GLU A 218 9.14 15.64 -0.87
CA GLU A 218 9.90 16.21 -2.01
C GLU A 218 9.82 15.29 -3.25
N LEU A 219 8.81 15.50 -4.10
CA LEU A 219 8.56 14.65 -5.28
C LEU A 219 9.72 14.62 -6.29
N GLU A 220 10.43 15.75 -6.45
CA GLU A 220 11.59 15.82 -7.36
C GLU A 220 12.73 14.87 -6.95
N SER A 221 12.80 14.50 -5.67
CA SER A 221 13.82 13.59 -5.12
C SER A 221 13.37 12.14 -5.03
N ALA A 222 12.11 11.85 -5.40
CA ALA A 222 11.56 10.51 -5.30
C ALA A 222 12.18 9.54 -6.32
N ASN A 223 12.33 8.29 -5.89
CA ASN A 223 12.88 7.22 -6.72
C ASN A 223 11.86 6.73 -7.75
N GLY A 224 10.56 6.77 -7.39
CA GLY A 224 9.51 6.52 -8.36
C GLY A 224 8.09 6.77 -7.87
N ILE A 225 7.14 6.72 -8.81
CA ILE A 225 5.71 6.91 -8.60
C ILE A 225 4.91 5.76 -9.22
N LEU A 226 4.17 5.03 -8.39
CA LEU A 226 3.13 4.12 -8.85
C LEU A 226 1.78 4.83 -8.83
N LEU A 227 1.16 4.94 -10.00
CA LEU A 227 -0.21 5.43 -10.16
C LEU A 227 -1.19 4.25 -10.25
N VAL A 228 -2.22 4.29 -9.42
CA VAL A 228 -3.33 3.33 -9.43
C VAL A 228 -4.60 4.08 -9.81
N LEU A 229 -5.10 3.83 -11.03
CA LEU A 229 -6.27 4.52 -11.58
C LEU A 229 -7.47 3.58 -11.62
N TRP A 230 -8.53 3.95 -10.93
CA TRP A 230 -9.82 3.25 -10.98
C TRP A 230 -10.85 4.04 -11.75
N GLN A 231 -11.59 3.36 -12.61
CA GLN A 231 -12.72 3.95 -13.33
C GLN A 231 -14.04 3.34 -12.86
N SER A 232 -15.10 4.14 -12.84
CA SER A 232 -16.44 3.67 -12.55
C SER A 232 -17.00 2.79 -13.69
N THR A 233 -18.18 2.19 -13.49
CA THR A 233 -18.82 1.41 -14.56
C THR A 233 -19.36 2.26 -15.70
N LYS A 234 -19.73 3.52 -15.40
CA LYS A 234 -20.33 4.50 -16.33
C LYS A 234 -19.29 5.29 -17.10
N TRP A 235 -18.08 5.42 -16.57
CA TRP A 235 -16.99 6.17 -17.18
C TRP A 235 -15.88 5.23 -17.63
N ARG A 236 -15.39 5.41 -18.86
CA ARG A 236 -14.26 4.64 -19.37
C ARG A 236 -13.09 5.57 -19.63
N LEU A 237 -11.99 5.36 -18.90
CA LEU A 237 -10.71 5.98 -19.13
C LEU A 237 -10.22 5.64 -20.53
N THR A 238 -9.96 6.68 -21.29
CA THR A 238 -9.33 6.61 -22.60
C THR A 238 -7.82 6.50 -22.46
N VAL A 239 -7.15 5.95 -23.49
CA VAL A 239 -5.68 5.91 -23.55
C VAL A 239 -5.09 7.32 -23.39
N GLN A 240 -5.75 8.34 -23.95
CA GLN A 240 -5.30 9.72 -23.86
C GLN A 240 -5.34 10.25 -22.41
N GLU A 241 -6.36 9.89 -21.63
CA GLU A 241 -6.47 10.27 -20.23
C GLU A 241 -5.41 9.59 -19.37
N VAL A 242 -5.18 8.29 -19.60
CA VAL A 242 -4.12 7.53 -18.91
C VAL A 242 -2.74 8.13 -19.22
N GLN A 243 -2.46 8.46 -20.48
CA GLN A 243 -1.21 9.14 -20.88
C GLN A 243 -1.07 10.54 -20.26
N ARG A 244 -2.17 11.27 -20.06
CA ARG A 244 -2.14 12.56 -19.35
C ARG A 244 -1.81 12.36 -17.88
N ALA A 245 -2.43 11.38 -17.22
CA ALA A 245 -2.11 11.01 -15.83
C ALA A 245 -0.65 10.58 -15.67
N SER A 246 -0.15 9.71 -16.54
CA SER A 246 1.27 9.30 -16.59
C SER A 246 2.19 10.52 -16.73
N ARG A 247 1.89 11.44 -17.66
CA ARG A 247 2.69 12.67 -17.80
C ARG A 247 2.66 13.56 -16.55
N CYS A 248 1.54 13.64 -15.84
CA CYS A 248 1.47 14.38 -14.57
C CYS A 248 2.45 13.79 -13.54
N ALA A 249 2.45 12.47 -13.34
CA ALA A 249 3.41 11.82 -12.43
C ALA A 249 4.86 11.98 -12.92
N ALA A 250 5.12 11.76 -14.21
CA ALA A 250 6.45 11.89 -14.78
C ALA A 250 7.02 13.31 -14.66
N SER A 251 6.16 14.33 -14.70
CA SER A 251 6.59 15.73 -14.58
C SER A 251 6.84 16.16 -13.14
N ALA A 252 6.27 15.44 -12.16
CA ALA A 252 6.52 15.68 -10.73
C ALA A 252 7.83 15.04 -10.25
N LEU A 253 8.31 14.03 -10.97
CA LEU A 253 9.58 13.36 -10.69
C LEU A 253 10.78 14.15 -11.23
N GLY A 254 11.89 14.10 -10.50
CA GLY A 254 13.18 14.59 -10.97
C GLY A 254 13.83 13.66 -12.01
N GLN A 255 15.05 14.01 -12.43
CA GLN A 255 15.80 13.21 -13.40
C GLN A 255 16.10 11.81 -12.85
N GLY A 256 15.62 10.79 -13.56
CA GLY A 256 15.89 9.38 -13.24
C GLY A 256 14.80 8.68 -12.43
N GLY A 257 13.77 9.39 -11.97
CA GLY A 257 12.62 8.77 -11.31
C GLY A 257 11.81 7.90 -12.27
N LEU A 258 11.40 6.71 -11.82
CA LEU A 258 10.55 5.80 -12.59
C LEU A 258 9.07 6.05 -12.29
N HIS A 259 8.19 5.76 -13.24
CA HIS A 259 6.75 5.75 -12.95
C HIS A 259 6.04 4.61 -13.68
N LEU A 260 4.98 4.11 -13.08
CA LEU A 260 4.13 3.05 -13.63
C LEU A 260 2.66 3.39 -13.39
N VAL A 261 1.80 3.08 -14.35
CA VAL A 261 0.35 3.27 -14.25
C VAL A 261 -0.38 1.92 -14.31
N LEU A 262 -1.07 1.60 -13.22
CA LEU A 262 -2.01 0.49 -13.13
C LEU A 262 -3.42 1.02 -13.34
N THR A 263 -4.23 0.29 -14.11
CA THR A 263 -5.64 0.64 -14.30
C THR A 263 -6.58 -0.49 -13.92
N ALA A 264 -7.65 -0.12 -13.22
CA ALA A 264 -8.67 -1.05 -12.76
C ALA A 264 -10.06 -0.50 -13.06
N ARG A 265 -11.04 -1.40 -13.13
CA ARG A 265 -12.44 -1.06 -13.37
C ARG A 265 -13.29 -1.54 -12.21
N ALA A 266 -14.16 -0.67 -11.73
CA ALA A 266 -15.20 -1.04 -10.79
C ALA A 266 -16.15 -2.09 -11.41
N GLY A 267 -16.42 -3.18 -10.68
CA GLY A 267 -17.41 -4.19 -11.08
C GLY A 267 -18.87 -3.79 -10.78
N LYS A 268 -19.06 -2.76 -9.95
CA LYS A 268 -20.38 -2.23 -9.56
C LYS A 268 -20.44 -0.72 -9.77
N LEU A 269 -21.66 -0.19 -9.79
CA LEU A 269 -21.88 1.24 -9.89
C LEU A 269 -21.22 1.96 -8.71
N TRP A 270 -20.47 3.01 -9.02
CA TRP A 270 -19.86 3.91 -8.06
C TRP A 270 -20.50 5.28 -8.24
N GLU A 271 -21.53 5.58 -7.46
CA GLU A 271 -22.33 6.79 -7.66
C GLU A 271 -21.54 8.06 -7.34
N GLY A 272 -21.67 9.08 -8.20
CA GLY A 272 -21.05 10.39 -8.01
C GLY A 272 -19.55 10.45 -8.33
N VAL A 273 -18.89 9.30 -8.51
CA VAL A 273 -17.45 9.21 -8.82
C VAL A 273 -17.26 8.69 -10.25
N GLY A 274 -16.59 9.49 -11.08
CA GLY A 274 -16.18 9.09 -12.42
C GLY A 274 -14.94 8.20 -12.38
N ALA A 275 -13.93 8.64 -11.63
CA ALA A 275 -12.67 7.93 -11.50
C ALA A 275 -11.92 8.30 -10.21
N CYS A 276 -10.92 7.51 -9.86
CA CYS A 276 -10.09 7.67 -8.66
C CYS A 276 -8.63 7.41 -9.00
N ALA A 277 -7.74 8.22 -8.42
CA ALA A 277 -6.31 8.07 -8.51
C ALA A 277 -5.74 7.85 -7.11
N THR A 278 -4.95 6.81 -6.95
CA THR A 278 -4.07 6.63 -5.79
C THR A 278 -2.63 6.74 -6.29
N VAL A 279 -1.88 7.64 -5.68
CA VAL A 279 -0.47 7.90 -5.97
C VAL A 279 0.35 7.29 -4.84
N VAL A 280 1.33 6.46 -5.17
CA VAL A 280 2.32 5.93 -4.23
C VAL A 280 3.68 6.44 -4.65
N VAL A 281 4.31 7.22 -3.79
CA VAL A 281 5.65 7.79 -4.00
C VAL A 281 6.65 6.98 -3.20
N SER A 282 7.71 6.51 -3.87
CA SER A 282 8.87 5.86 -3.25
C SER A 282 10.03 6.83 -3.08
N ARG A 283 10.66 6.80 -1.91
CA ARG A 283 11.86 7.57 -1.57
C ARG A 283 12.89 6.68 -0.90
N GLN A 284 14.16 7.03 -1.01
CA GLN A 284 15.21 6.33 -0.27
C GLN A 284 15.02 6.50 1.24
N ARG A 285 15.08 5.40 2.00
CA ARG A 285 15.17 5.49 3.46
C ARG A 285 16.54 6.02 3.88
N SER A 286 16.53 7.07 4.69
CA SER A 286 17.71 7.49 5.45
C SER A 286 17.73 6.77 6.79
N PHE A 287 18.48 5.67 6.88
CA PHE A 287 18.81 5.12 8.20
C PHE A 287 19.87 6.00 8.86
N PRO A 288 19.69 6.44 10.11
CA PRO A 288 20.80 7.04 10.85
C PRO A 288 21.95 6.02 10.88
N LYS A 289 23.17 6.46 10.54
CA LYS A 289 24.35 5.59 10.62
C LYS A 289 24.41 5.03 12.03
N LEU A 290 24.33 3.71 12.18
CA LEU A 290 24.67 3.04 13.42
C LEU A 290 26.11 3.44 13.78
N GLU A 291 26.28 4.35 14.72
CA GLU A 291 27.58 4.66 15.29
C GLU A 291 28.09 3.34 15.89
N ARG A 292 29.17 2.82 15.31
CA ARG A 292 29.82 1.61 15.83
C ARG A 292 30.19 1.88 17.29
N PRO A 293 29.79 1.03 18.24
CA PRO A 293 30.33 1.14 19.59
C PRO A 293 31.84 0.93 19.51
N ILE A 294 32.57 1.89 20.06
CA ILE A 294 34.03 1.85 20.25
C ILE A 294 34.37 0.83 21.33
#